data_AF-A0A960N693-F1
#
_entry.id   AF-A0A960N693-F1
#
_cell.length_a   1.000
_cell.length_b   1.000
_cell.length_c   1.000
_cell.angle_alpha   90.00
_cell.angle_beta   90.00
_cell.angle_gamma   90.00
#
_symmetry.space_group_name_H-M   'P 1'
#
loop_
_entity.id
_entity.type
_entity.pdbx_description
1 polymer ?
#
loop_
_entity_poly.entity_id
_entity_poly.type
_entity_poly.pdbx_seq_one_letter_code
_entity_poly.pdbx_strand_id
1 'polypeptide(L)' 'EARHDVTDNDAAYALASLDFPGKFGVFYEVDRPTKNQLEQKWIDGSREKVKNASAKSLIGDRFASMR' A
#
# COMPACT_ATOMS: atom_id res chain seq x y z
N GLU A 1 -9.31 28.13 -18.90
CA GLU A 1 -8.79 26.76 -19.12
C GLU A 1 -9.02 26.00 -17.82
N ALA A 2 -9.85 24.95 -17.83
CA ALA A 2 -10.11 24.16 -16.63
C ALA A 2 -8.86 23.31 -16.35
N ARG A 3 -8.27 23.47 -15.17
CA ARG A 3 -7.07 22.72 -14.76
C ARG A 3 -7.44 21.26 -14.58
N HIS A 4 -6.64 20.35 -15.16
CA HIS A 4 -6.76 18.90 -14.99
C HIS A 4 -6.68 18.52 -13.51
N ASP A 5 -7.55 17.61 -13.07
CA ASP A 5 -7.50 17.00 -11.74
C ASP A 5 -6.60 15.76 -11.78
N VAL A 6 -5.44 15.84 -11.12
CA VAL A 6 -4.44 14.77 -11.10
C VAL A 6 -4.85 13.58 -10.24
N THR A 7 -5.95 13.65 -9.51
CA THR A 7 -6.46 12.53 -8.71
C THR A 7 -7.47 11.67 -9.46
N ASP A 8 -7.96 12.15 -10.61
CA ASP A 8 -8.87 11.42 -11.49
C ASP A 8 -8.09 10.47 -12.40
N ASN A 9 -8.27 9.18 -12.19
CA ASN A 9 -7.58 8.14 -12.93
C ASN A 9 -8.06 8.01 -14.39
N ASP A 10 -9.36 8.18 -14.64
CA ASP A 10 -9.93 8.05 -15.98
C ASP A 10 -9.52 9.24 -16.86
N ALA A 11 -9.53 10.45 -16.29
CA ALA A 11 -9.05 11.65 -16.97
C ALA A 11 -7.54 11.58 -17.28
N ALA A 12 -6.74 11.00 -16.37
CA ALA A 12 -5.32 10.77 -16.60
C ALA A 12 -5.05 9.83 -17.79
N TYR A 13 -5.83 8.74 -17.91
CA TYR A 13 -5.72 7.83 -19.04
C TYR A 13 -6.11 8.50 -20.36
N ALA A 14 -7.17 9.31 -20.37
CA ALA A 14 -7.57 10.07 -21.56
C ALA A 14 -6.46 11.00 -22.06
N LEU A 15 -5.75 11.68 -21.15
CA LEU A 15 -4.59 12.52 -21.50
C LEU A 15 -3.40 11.69 -21.99
N ALA A 16 -3.17 10.51 -21.42
CA ALA A 16 -2.09 9.61 -21.82
C ALA A 16 -2.32 8.94 -23.19
N SER A 17 -3.57 8.81 -23.62
CA SER A 17 -3.95 8.21 -24.91
C SER A 17 -3.98 9.20 -26.07
N LEU A 18 -3.61 10.47 -25.87
CA LEU A 18 -3.57 11.45 -26.95
C LEU A 18 -2.47 11.13 -27.96
N ASP A 19 -2.80 11.22 -29.25
CA ASP A 19 -1.83 11.13 -30.34
C ASP A 19 -0.82 12.27 -30.27
N PHE A 20 0.33 12.07 -30.92
CA PHE A 20 1.39 13.08 -31.04
C PHE A 20 0.83 14.41 -31.58
N PRO A 21 1.17 15.58 -30.97
CA PRO A 21 2.25 15.81 -30.01
C PRO A 21 1.90 15.63 -28.53
N GLY A 22 0.70 15.16 -28.19
CA GLY A 22 0.29 14.89 -26.81
C GLY A 22 0.25 16.13 -25.89
N LYS A 23 0.29 15.89 -24.58
CA LYS A 23 0.35 16.91 -23.52
C LYS A 23 1.50 16.60 -22.57
N PHE A 24 2.07 17.62 -21.93
CA PHE A 24 3.12 17.48 -20.93
C PHE A 24 2.62 17.92 -19.56
N GLY A 25 3.06 17.25 -18.49
CA GLY A 25 2.72 17.59 -17.11
C GLY A 25 2.47 16.36 -16.25
N VAL A 26 1.92 16.59 -15.05
CA VAL A 26 1.46 15.52 -14.16
C VAL A 26 0.07 15.11 -14.59
N PHE A 27 -0.11 13.86 -15.00
CA PHE A 27 -1.42 13.30 -15.37
C PHE A 27 -2.10 12.65 -14.17
N TYR A 28 -1.34 11.98 -13.31
CA TYR A 28 -1.87 11.29 -12.14
C TYR A 28 -0.92 11.38 -10.97
N GLU A 29 -1.43 11.80 -9.82
CA GLU A 29 -0.70 11.86 -8.55
C GLU A 29 -1.67 11.62 -7.39
N VAL A 30 -1.41 10.56 -6.62
CA VAL A 30 -2.17 10.25 -5.41
C VAL A 30 -1.20 9.82 -4.31
N ASP A 31 -1.48 10.25 -3.09
CA ASP A 31 -0.79 9.75 -1.92
C ASP A 31 -1.39 8.40 -1.52
N ARG A 32 -0.67 7.32 -1.85
CA ARG A 32 -1.03 5.95 -1.50
C ARG A 32 0.10 5.31 -0.72
N PRO A 33 -0.20 4.47 0.29
CA PRO A 33 0.84 3.78 1.03
C PRO A 33 1.67 2.91 0.10
N THR A 34 2.99 2.98 0.28
CA THR A 34 3.94 2.14 -0.41
C THR A 34 3.75 0.68 -0.01
N LYS A 35 4.24 -0.23 -0.87
CA LYS A 35 4.26 -1.66 -0.59
C LYS A 35 4.88 -1.97 0.79
N ASN A 36 6.02 -1.35 1.11
CA ASN A 36 6.72 -1.58 2.36
C ASN A 36 5.92 -1.13 3.58
N GLN A 37 5.23 0.02 3.48
CA GLN A 37 4.33 0.48 4.55
C GLN A 37 3.14 -0.47 4.74
N LEU A 38 2.58 -0.99 3.64
CA LEU A 38 1.52 -1.99 3.71
C LEU A 38 2.02 -3.26 4.40
N GLU A 39 3.15 -3.82 3.96
CA GLU A 39 3.74 -5.03 4.58
C GLU A 39 4.05 -4.84 6.06
N GLN A 40 4.60 -3.68 6.45
CA GLN A 40 4.85 -3.37 7.84
C GLN A 40 3.56 -3.35 8.67
N LYS A 41 2.48 -2.75 8.14
CA LYS A 41 1.15 -2.78 8.79
C LYS A 41 0.65 -4.20 9.03
N TRP A 42 0.88 -5.13 8.10
CA TRP A 42 0.52 -6.54 8.28
C TRP A 42 1.36 -7.22 9.36
N ILE A 43 2.67 -6.93 9.41
CA ILE A 43 3.57 -7.44 10.45
C ILE A 43 3.12 -6.94 11.83
N ASP A 44 2.87 -5.64 11.96
CA ASP A 44 2.50 -5.00 13.21
C ASP A 44 1.16 -5.55 13.72
N GLY A 45 0.14 -5.59 12.86
CA GLY A 45 -1.17 -6.15 13.21
C GLY A 45 -1.13 -7.64 13.54
N SER A 46 -0.19 -8.40 12.98
CA SER A 46 0.00 -9.82 13.33
C SER A 46 0.72 -9.99 14.67
N ARG A 47 1.70 -9.12 14.97
CA ARG A 47 2.42 -9.12 16.25
C ARG A 47 1.55 -8.64 17.41
N GLU A 48 0.67 -7.68 17.18
CA GLU A 48 -0.26 -7.18 18.19
C GLU A 48 -1.20 -8.29 18.69
N LYS A 49 -1.69 -9.17 17.80
CA LYS A 49 -2.55 -10.32 18.17
C LYS A 49 -1.89 -11.28 19.15
N VAL A 50 -0.56 -11.36 19.12
CA VAL A 50 0.24 -12.19 20.02
C VAL A 50 0.90 -11.36 21.13
N LYS A 51 0.38 -10.16 21.40
CA LYS A 51 0.89 -9.24 22.43
C LYS A 51 2.39 -8.96 22.30
N ASN A 52 2.90 -8.92 21.07
CA ASN A 52 4.32 -8.76 20.76
C ASN A 52 5.22 -9.80 21.47
N ALA A 53 4.70 -11.00 21.74
CA ALA A 53 5.48 -12.09 22.31
C ALA A 53 6.69 -12.42 21.44
N SER A 54 7.80 -12.78 22.08
CA SER A 54 8.98 -13.26 21.36
C SER A 54 8.66 -14.57 20.63
N ALA A 55 9.32 -14.79 19.48
CA ALA A 55 9.15 -16.04 18.72
C ALA A 55 9.43 -17.29 19.59
N LYS A 56 10.40 -17.22 20.50
CA LYS A 56 10.71 -18.29 21.44
C LYS A 56 9.55 -18.61 22.37
N SER A 57 8.89 -17.58 22.91
CA SER A 57 7.70 -17.77 23.77
C SER A 57 6.58 -18.44 23.00
N LEU A 58 6.27 -17.94 21.80
CA LEU A 58 5.19 -18.48 20.98
C LEU A 58 5.37 -19.95 20.63
N ILE A 59 6.61 -20.33 20.28
CA ILE A 59 6.96 -21.71 19.99
C ILE A 59 6.84 -22.57 21.26
N GLY A 60 7.33 -22.08 22.40
CA GLY A 60 7.23 -22.75 23.69
C GLY A 60 5.78 -22.99 24.13
N ASP A 61 4.94 -21.96 24.08
CA ASP A 61 3.52 -22.03 24.45
C ASP A 61 2.76 -23.01 23.55
N ARG A 62 3.09 -23.03 22.25
CA ARG A 62 2.50 -23.99 21.33
C ARG A 62 2.88 -25.43 21.67
N PHE A 63 4.14 -25.72 21.93
CA PHE A 63 4.56 -27.06 22.34
C PHE A 63 3.94 -27.48 23.68
N ALA A 64 3.82 -26.56 24.64
CA ALA A 64 3.17 -26.83 25.92
C ALA A 64 1.69 -27.21 25.74
N SER A 65 0.97 -26.58 24.79
CA SER A 65 -0.44 -26.89 24.50
C SER A 65 -0.70 -28.25 23.84
N MET A 66 0.35 -28.92 23.35
CA MET A 66 0.25 -30.22 22.67
C MET A 66 0.43 -31.43 23.61
N ARG A 67 0.69 -31.18 24.90
CA ARG A 67 0.83 -32.20 25.93
C ARG A 67 -0.48 -32.45 26.64
#